data_AF-A5HG89-F1
#
_entry.id   AF-A5HG89-F1
#
_cell.length_a   1.000
_cell.length_b   1.000
_cell.length_c   1.000
_cell.angle_alpha   90.00
_cell.angle_beta   90.00
_cell.angle_gamma   90.00
#
_symmetry.space_group_name_H-M   'P 1'
#
loop_
_entity.id
_entity.type
_entity.pdbx_description
1 polymer ?
#
loop_
_entity_poly.entity_id
_entity_poly.type
_entity_poly.pdbx_seq_one_letter_code
_entity_poly.pdbx_strand_id
1 'polypeptide(L)' 'QLDYNQLASIDEKAFRGLSNLTYLSITSNPQLQSLPV' A
#
# COMPACT_ATOMS: atom_id res chain seq x y z
N GLN A 1 -5.90 2.75 -7.30
CA GLN A 1 -6.85 3.09 -6.23
C GLN A 1 -7.37 1.78 -5.64
N LEU A 2 -7.06 1.51 -4.36
CA LEU A 2 -7.48 0.30 -3.64
C LEU A 2 -8.52 0.72 -2.59
N ASP A 3 -9.74 1.07 -3.02
CA ASP A 3 -10.79 1.52 -2.11
C ASP A 3 -11.51 0.33 -1.45
N TYR A 4 -11.83 0.46 -0.15
CA TYR A 4 -12.63 -0.50 0.64
C TYR A 4 -12.06 -1.93 0.69
N ASN A 5 -10.76 -2.06 0.96
CA ASN A 5 -10.12 -3.37 1.15
C ASN A 5 -9.90 -3.67 2.64
N GLN A 6 -9.95 -4.96 3.00
CA GLN A 6 -9.51 -5.47 4.30
C GLN A 6 -8.01 -5.75 4.25
N LEU A 7 -7.24 -4.80 3.71
CA LEU A 7 -5.81 -4.99 3.53
C LEU A 7 -5.13 -4.85 4.90
N ALA A 8 -4.75 -5.97 5.49
CA ALA A 8 -4.08 -6.01 6.80
C ALA A 8 -2.56 -5.79 6.70
N SER A 9 -1.96 -6.09 5.56
CA SER A 9 -0.54 -5.88 5.29
C SER A 9 -0.27 -5.68 3.80
N ILE A 10 0.86 -5.03 3.50
CA ILE A 10 1.40 -4.91 2.14
C ILE A 10 2.71 -5.68 2.13
N ASP A 11 2.95 -6.47 1.08
CA ASP A 11 4.20 -7.20 0.89
C ASP A 11 5.39 -6.22 0.81
N GLU A 12 6.50 -6.56 1.47
CA GLU A 12 7.72 -5.73 1.50
C GLU A 12 8.28 -5.44 0.10
N LYS A 13 8.01 -6.32 -0.86
CA LYS A 13 8.46 -6.19 -2.25
C LYS A 13 7.41 -5.58 -3.16
N ALA A 14 6.24 -5.18 -2.65
CA ALA A 14 5.14 -4.66 -3.47
C ALA A 14 5.53 -3.44 -4.32
N PHE A 15 6.52 -2.67 -3.87
CA PHE A 15 7.00 -1.48 -4.57
C PHE A 15 8.31 -1.68 -5.34
N ARG A 16 8.88 -2.90 -5.34
CA ARG A 16 10.10 -3.17 -6.12
C ARG A 16 9.85 -2.94 -7.61
N GLY A 17 10.75 -2.20 -8.25
CA GLY A 17 10.65 -1.89 -9.68
C GLY A 17 9.76 -0.70 -10.01
N LEU A 18 9.05 -0.13 -9.03
CA LEU A 18 8.30 1.11 -9.19
C LEU A 18 9.20 2.34 -8.96
N SER A 19 10.32 2.40 -9.69
CA SER A 19 11.38 3.41 -9.50
C SER A 19 10.93 4.85 -9.72
N ASN A 20 9.80 5.07 -10.40
CA ASN A 20 9.22 6.39 -10.67
C ASN A 20 7.86 6.60 -9.96
N LEU A 21 7.56 5.82 -8.92
CA LEU A 21 6.33 6.02 -8.14
C LEU A 21 6.43 7.31 -7.32
N THR A 22 5.68 8.33 -7.75
CA THR A 22 5.63 9.64 -7.08
C THR A 22 4.35 9.86 -6.29
N TYR A 23 3.32 9.05 -6.53
CA TYR A 23 2.04 9.15 -5.86
C TYR A 23 1.46 7.78 -5.55
N LEU A 24 1.13 7.56 -4.28
CA LEU A 24 0.47 6.37 -3.78
C LEU A 24 -0.73 6.81 -2.94
N SER A 25 -1.93 6.37 -3.33
CA SER A 25 -3.16 6.59 -2.57
C SER A 25 -3.66 5.27 -1.99
N ILE A 26 -3.72 5.21 -0.67
CA ILE A 26 -4.26 4.10 0.11
C ILE A 26 -5.33 4.68 1.04
N THR A 27 -6.56 4.25 0.84
CA THR A 27 -7.76 4.84 1.42
C THR A 27 -8.65 3.74 1.98
N SER A 28 -9.30 3.99 3.11
CA SER A 28 -10.26 3.05 3.72
C SER A 28 -9.71 1.65 4.00
N ASN A 29 -8.50 1.55 4.58
CA ASN A 29 -7.88 0.30 5.02
C ASN A 29 -7.65 0.33 6.55
N PRO A 30 -8.68 0.13 7.38
CA PRO A 30 -8.59 0.31 8.84
C PRO A 30 -7.69 -0.71 9.55
N GLN A 31 -7.32 -1.81 8.89
CA GLN A 31 -6.44 -2.84 9.43
C GLN A 31 -4.96 -2.63 9.07
N LEU A 32 -4.66 -1.72 8.14
CA LEU A 32 -3.28 -1.45 7.73
C LEU A 32 -2.61 -0.55 8.76
N GLN A 33 -1.61 -1.08 9.46
CA GLN A 33 -0.94 -0.35 10.55
C GLN A 33 0.25 0.47 10.06
N SER A 34 0.95 -0.01 9.04
CA SER A 34 2.14 0.64 8.49
C SER A 34 2.33 0.28 7.02
N LEU A 35 3.10 1.12 6.32
CA LEU A 35 3.64 0.76 5.01
C LEU A 35 4.96 0.01 5.20
N PRO A 36 5.25 -1.01 4.37
CA PRO A 36 6.58 -1.60 4.33
C PRO A 36 7.60 -0.59 3.81
N VAL A 37 8.82 -0.72 4.31
CA VAL A 37 10.00 0.11 3.95
C VAL A 37 10.73 -0.42 2.73
#